data_AF-A0A939ZWA8-F1
#
_entry.id   AF-A0A939ZWA8-F1
#
_cell.length_a   1.000
_cell.length_b   1.000
_cell.length_c   1.000
_cell.angle_alpha   90.00
_cell.angle_beta   90.00
_cell.angle_gamma   90.00
#
_symmetry.space_group_name_H-M   'P 1'
#
loop_
_entity.id
_entity.type
_entity.pdbx_description
1 polymer ?
#
loop_
_entity_poly.entity_id
_entity_poly.type
_entity_poly.pdbx_seq_one_letter_code
_entity_poly.pdbx_strand_id
1 'polypeptide(L)'
;MPKFKIDKQQVIDVLKKRWWVMLIEFLLVGVILVADLVSKQYVCDFLRTQPGLSHDFIRGFIDLQYTENTGAGFGVLAGNTVALTVVTIIVVVGLFAYLFLAQKQSEWLEYL
;
A
#
# COMPACT_ATOMS: atom_id res chain seq x y z
N MET A 1 -38.84 8.19 27.76
CA MET A 1 -37.55 8.12 27.03
C MET A 1 -36.92 6.75 27.29
N PRO A 2 -36.67 5.93 26.26
CA PRO A 2 -35.94 4.68 26.44
C PRO A 2 -34.52 5.02 26.94
N LYS A 3 -34.14 4.45 28.08
CA LYS A 3 -32.77 4.57 28.59
C LYS A 3 -31.86 3.72 27.70
N PHE A 4 -31.08 4.37 26.85
CA PHE A 4 -30.05 3.71 26.06
C PHE A 4 -29.05 3.07 27.04
N LYS A 5 -29.11 1.74 27.17
CA LYS A 5 -28.19 0.98 28.03
C LYS A 5 -27.10 0.43 27.10
N ILE A 6 -25.93 1.05 27.15
CA ILE A 6 -24.76 0.51 26.46
C ILE A 6 -24.34 -0.75 27.20
N ASP A 7 -24.45 -1.89 26.52
CA ASP A 7 -23.94 -3.14 27.03
C ASP A 7 -22.42 -3.19 26.83
N LYS A 8 -21.69 -3.52 27.90
CA LYS A 8 -20.22 -3.67 27.85
C LYS A 8 -19.81 -4.73 26.83
N GLN A 9 -20.63 -5.77 26.65
CA GLN A 9 -20.34 -6.84 25.71
C GLN A 9 -20.37 -6.32 24.27
N GLN A 10 -21.38 -5.51 23.92
CA GLN A 10 -21.47 -4.86 22.61
C GLN A 10 -20.25 -3.99 22.29
N VAL A 11 -19.74 -3.23 23.28
CA VAL A 11 -18.53 -2.40 23.09
C VAL A 11 -17.31 -3.26 22.83
N ILE A 12 -17.14 -4.36 23.58
CA ILE A 12 -16.01 -5.30 23.42
C ILE A 12 -16.06 -5.94 22.03
N ASP A 13 -17.24 -6.36 21.56
CA ASP A 13 -17.40 -7.03 20.27
C ASP A 13 -17.06 -6.09 19.10
N VAL A 14 -17.50 -4.82 19.18
CA VAL A 14 -17.16 -3.78 18.18
C VAL A 14 -15.65 -3.52 18.16
N LEU A 15 -15.02 -3.36 19.32
CA LEU A 15 -13.56 -3.16 19.42
C LEU A 15 -12.80 -4.36 18.86
N LYS A 16 -13.21 -5.59 19.21
CA LYS A 16 -12.59 -6.82 18.73
C LYS A 16 -12.69 -6.94 17.21
N LYS A 17 -13.88 -6.69 16.62
CA LYS A 17 -14.07 -6.67 15.17
C LYS A 17 -13.14 -5.66 14.49
N ARG A 18 -13.02 -4.45 15.05
CA ARG A 18 -12.12 -3.41 14.51
C ARG A 18 -10.66 -3.83 14.53
N TRP A 19 -10.19 -4.42 15.62
CA TRP A 19 -8.81 -4.91 15.72
C TRP A 19 -8.51 -6.03 14.72
N TRP A 20 -9.46 -6.93 14.49
CA TRP A 20 -9.35 -7.96 13.45
C TRP A 20 -9.25 -7.36 12.05
N VAL A 21 -10.09 -6.37 11.73
CA VAL A 21 -10.03 -5.67 10.43
C VAL A 21 -8.68 -4.99 10.24
N MET A 22 -8.19 -4.24 11.23
CA MET A 22 -6.88 -3.59 11.14
C MET A 22 -5.77 -4.61 10.92
N LEU A 23 -5.80 -5.75 11.62
CA LEU A 23 -4.82 -6.81 11.42
C LEU A 23 -4.81 -7.31 9.97
N ILE A 24 -5.99 -7.53 9.37
CA ILE A 24 -6.10 -7.95 7.96
C ILE A 24 -5.57 -6.87 7.02
N GLU A 25 -5.91 -5.59 7.24
CA GLU A 25 -5.42 -4.46 6.44
C GLU A 25 -3.89 -4.36 6.49
N PHE A 26 -3.30 -4.46 7.69
CA PHE A 26 -1.84 -4.45 7.86
C PHE A 26 -1.17 -5.66 7.22
N LEU A 27 -1.77 -6.85 7.32
CA LEU A 27 -1.27 -8.05 6.66
C LEU A 27 -1.29 -7.89 5.15
N LEU A 28 -2.36 -7.35 4.59
CA LEU A 28 -2.47 -7.08 3.15
C LEU A 28 -1.40 -6.09 2.67
N VAL A 29 -1.22 -4.98 3.39
CA VAL A 29 -0.15 -4.02 3.10
C VAL A 29 1.22 -4.69 3.16
N GLY A 30 1.47 -5.52 4.18
CA GLY A 30 2.70 -6.29 4.32
C GLY A 30 2.95 -7.22 3.13
N VAL A 31 1.94 -7.97 2.70
CA VAL A 31 2.04 -8.87 1.53
C VAL A 31 2.35 -8.08 0.25
N ILE A 32 1.66 -6.96 0.03
CA ILE A 32 1.90 -6.11 -1.15
C ILE A 32 3.32 -5.53 -1.13
N LEU A 33 3.80 -5.04 0.00
CA LEU A 33 5.16 -4.51 0.14
C LEU A 33 6.23 -5.58 -0.09
N VAL A 34 6.04 -6.78 0.46
CA VAL A 34 6.96 -7.90 0.24
C VAL A 34 6.97 -8.29 -1.23
N ALA A 35 5.80 -8.40 -1.86
CA ALA A 35 5.69 -8.71 -3.29
C ALA A 35 6.37 -7.63 -4.15
N ASP A 36 6.17 -6.34 -3.86
CA ASP A 36 6.80 -5.22 -4.57
C ASP A 36 8.33 -5.25 -4.45
N LEU A 37 8.88 -5.40 -3.23
CA LEU A 37 10.32 -5.39 -3.00
C LEU A 37 11.01 -6.63 -3.61
N VAL A 38 10.43 -7.82 -3.41
CA VAL A 38 10.97 -9.08 -3.94
C VAL A 38 10.91 -9.11 -5.46
N SER A 39 9.78 -8.68 -6.05
CA SER A 39 9.65 -8.63 -7.52
C SER A 39 10.64 -7.65 -8.13
N LYS A 40 10.82 -6.46 -7.55
CA LYS A 40 11.84 -5.50 -7.99
C LYS A 40 13.24 -6.07 -7.89
N GLN A 41 13.58 -6.70 -6.77
CA GLN A 41 14.90 -7.30 -6.60
C GLN A 41 15.17 -8.35 -7.69
N TYR A 42 14.27 -9.32 -7.85
CA TYR A 42 14.43 -10.40 -8.81
C TYR A 42 14.48 -9.89 -10.26
N VAL A 43 13.55 -9.01 -10.65
CA VAL A 43 13.46 -8.48 -12.02
C VAL A 43 14.64 -7.57 -12.33
N CYS A 44 15.06 -6.70 -11.40
CA CYS A 44 16.22 -5.83 -11.61
C CYS A 44 17.52 -6.65 -11.75
N ASP A 45 17.73 -7.66 -10.91
CA ASP A 45 18.92 -8.50 -10.98
C ASP A 45 18.93 -9.33 -12.27
N PHE A 46 17.78 -9.86 -12.68
CA PHE A 46 17.62 -10.51 -13.99
C PHE A 46 17.94 -9.56 -15.15
N LEU A 47 17.32 -8.38 -15.22
CA LEU A 47 17.48 -7.43 -16.33
C LEU A 47 18.90 -6.89 -16.44
N ARG A 48 19.62 -6.73 -15.33
CA ARG A 48 21.04 -6.34 -15.34
C ARG A 48 21.94 -7.34 -16.08
N THR A 49 21.51 -8.60 -16.21
CA THR A 49 22.22 -9.62 -16.99
C THR A 49 21.82 -9.66 -18.47
N GLN A 50 20.76 -8.94 -18.85
CA GLN A 50 20.23 -8.96 -20.21
C GLN A 50 20.89 -7.88 -21.09
N PRO A 51 21.10 -8.14 -22.39
CA PRO A 51 21.59 -7.14 -23.31
C PRO A 51 20.63 -5.94 -23.38
N GLY A 52 21.16 -4.72 -23.29
CA GLY A 52 20.35 -3.51 -23.31
C GLY A 52 19.45 -3.31 -22.07
N LEU A 53 19.65 -4.11 -21.02
CA LEU A 53 18.86 -4.08 -19.78
C LEU A 53 17.35 -4.29 -20.00
N SER A 54 17.00 -5.05 -21.03
CA SER A 54 15.61 -5.28 -21.43
C SER A 54 15.36 -6.74 -21.79
N HIS A 55 14.11 -7.18 -21.58
CA HIS A 55 13.63 -8.51 -21.93
C HIS A 55 12.19 -8.42 -22.45
N ASP A 56 11.96 -8.97 -23.63
CA ASP A 56 10.64 -9.08 -24.23
C ASP A 56 9.82 -10.15 -23.49
N PHE A 57 8.80 -9.73 -22.75
CA PHE A 57 7.97 -10.62 -21.93
C PHE A 57 6.76 -11.14 -22.70
N ILE A 58 6.08 -10.25 -23.42
CA ILE A 58 5.03 -10.60 -24.38
C ILE A 58 5.35 -9.88 -25.69
N ARG A 59 5.79 -10.65 -26.67
CA ARG A 59 6.28 -10.14 -27.95
C ARG A 59 5.33 -9.15 -28.60
N GLY A 60 5.81 -7.91 -28.73
CA GLY A 60 5.09 -6.81 -29.36
C GLY A 60 4.01 -6.16 -28.48
N PHE A 61 3.99 -6.47 -27.18
CA PHE A 61 3.00 -5.92 -26.24
C PHE A 61 3.60 -5.46 -24.91
N ILE A 62 4.43 -6.29 -24.26
CA ILE A 62 5.03 -5.98 -22.95
C ILE A 62 6.51 -6.30 -22.97
N ASP A 63 7.33 -5.27 -22.76
CA ASP A 63 8.75 -5.40 -22.49
C ASP A 63 9.03 -5.08 -21.02
N LEU A 64 9.90 -5.86 -20.40
CA LEU A 64 10.52 -5.50 -19.15
C LEU A 64 11.77 -4.69 -19.46
N GLN A 65 11.86 -3.48 -18.90
CA GLN A 65 13.00 -2.61 -19.08
C GLN A 65 13.47 -2.08 -17.74
N TYR A 66 14.78 -2.19 -17.47
CA TYR A 66 15.36 -1.61 -16.28
C TYR A 66 15.42 -0.09 -16.42
N THR A 67 14.76 0.62 -15.51
CA THR A 67 14.80 2.07 -15.46
C THR A 67 14.87 2.55 -14.00
N GLU A 68 15.72 3.52 -13.72
CA GLU A 68 15.75 4.20 -12.44
C GLU A 68 14.98 5.51 -12.53
N ASN A 69 13.80 5.57 -11.90
CA ASN A 69 13.01 6.79 -11.85
C ASN A 69 13.43 7.64 -10.63
N THR A 70 14.21 8.70 -10.88
CA THR A 70 14.59 9.67 -9.84
C THR A 70 13.54 10.76 -9.61
N GLY A 71 12.47 10.75 -10.40
CA GLY A 71 11.30 11.63 -10.28
C GLY A 71 10.04 10.88 -9.88
N ALA A 72 8.92 11.61 -9.83
CA ALA A 72 7.58 11.05 -9.71
C ALA A 72 7.06 10.60 -11.09
N GLY A 73 5.73 10.59 -11.27
CA GLY A 73 5.12 10.35 -12.58
C GLY A 73 5.61 11.38 -13.62
N PHE A 74 5.89 10.90 -14.84
CA PHE A 74 6.35 11.72 -15.98
C PHE A 74 7.64 12.53 -15.72
N GLY A 75 8.47 12.11 -14.76
CA GLY A 75 9.72 12.80 -14.43
C GLY A 75 9.55 14.09 -13.61
N VAL A 76 8.35 14.36 -13.09
CA VAL A 76 8.12 15.51 -12.20
C VAL A 76 9.05 15.40 -10.97
N LEU A 77 9.74 16.49 -10.63
CA LEU A 77 10.73 16.54 -9.54
C LEU A 77 11.89 15.55 -9.70
N ALA A 78 12.28 15.18 -10.93
CA ALA A 78 13.48 14.38 -11.19
C ALA A 78 14.72 14.97 -10.48
N GLY A 79 15.52 14.09 -9.89
CA GLY A 79 16.69 14.47 -9.08
C GLY A 79 16.39 15.03 -7.69
N ASN A 80 15.12 15.27 -7.34
CA ASN A 80 14.71 15.81 -6.03
C ASN A 80 14.08 14.73 -5.14
N THR A 81 14.78 13.60 -4.97
CA THR A 81 14.28 12.43 -4.23
C THR A 81 13.99 12.73 -2.76
N VAL A 82 14.70 13.67 -2.15
CA VAL A 82 14.41 14.13 -0.77
C VAL A 82 13.02 14.77 -0.68
N ALA A 83 12.67 15.65 -1.62
CA ALA A 83 11.35 16.28 -1.65
C ALA A 83 10.24 15.24 -1.85
N LEU A 84 10.45 14.28 -2.77
CA LEU A 84 9.51 13.18 -3.00
C LEU A 84 9.35 12.27 -1.77
N THR A 85 10.44 12.03 -1.04
CA THR A 85 10.42 11.24 0.19
C THR A 85 9.60 11.94 1.28
N VAL A 86 9.80 13.25 1.45
CA VAL A 86 9.03 14.05 2.43
C VAL A 86 7.54 14.02 2.11
N VAL A 87 7.16 14.23 0.84
CA VAL A 87 5.75 14.15 0.42
C VAL A 87 5.17 12.75 0.69
N THR A 88 5.94 11.70 0.39
CA THR A 88 5.53 10.31 0.66
C THR A 88 5.28 10.09 2.15
N ILE A 89 6.17 10.56 3.03
CA ILE A 89 6.00 10.46 4.49
C ILE A 89 4.72 11.18 4.93
N ILE A 90 4.48 12.40 4.44
CA ILE A 90 3.27 13.17 4.79
C ILE A 90 2.01 12.40 4.40
N VAL A 91 1.97 11.84 3.18
CA VAL A 91 0.81 11.07 2.69
C VAL A 91 0.62 9.80 3.51
N VAL A 92 1.70 9.05 3.79
CA VAL A 92 1.64 7.81 4.58
C VAL A 92 1.14 8.09 6.00
N VAL A 93 1.65 9.12 6.67
CA VAL A 93 1.18 9.54 8.00
C VAL A 93 -0.30 9.95 7.94
N GLY A 94 -0.69 10.71 6.91
CA GLY A 94 -2.08 11.10 6.70
C GLY A 94 -3.02 9.90 6.50
N LEU A 95 -2.59 8.90 5.73
CA LEU A 95 -3.34 7.66 5.53
C LEU A 95 -3.46 6.85 6.83
N PHE A 96 -2.40 6.73 7.61
CA PHE A 96 -2.49 6.09 8.93
C PHE A 96 -3.44 6.85 9.85
N ALA A 97 -3.31 8.18 9.95
CA ALA A 97 -4.23 9.00 10.72
C ALA A 97 -5.68 8.81 10.25
N TYR A 98 -5.92 8.75 8.95
CA TYR A 98 -7.24 8.47 8.38
C TYR A 98 -7.78 7.09 8.80
N LEU A 99 -6.98 6.02 8.68
CA LEU A 99 -7.38 4.67 9.09
C LEU A 99 -7.75 4.58 10.58
N PHE A 100 -7.03 5.30 11.45
CA PHE A 100 -7.31 5.30 12.88
C PHE A 100 -8.45 6.25 13.28
N LEU A 101 -8.57 7.43 12.65
CA LEU A 101 -9.47 8.50 13.11
C LEU A 101 -10.76 8.61 12.28
N ALA A 102 -10.73 8.41 10.97
CA ALA A 102 -11.86 8.61 10.07
C ALA A 102 -12.70 7.34 9.92
N GLN A 103 -13.15 6.82 11.07
CA GLN A 103 -13.83 5.55 11.20
C GLN A 103 -15.26 5.58 10.65
N LYS A 104 -15.44 5.40 9.35
CA LYS A 104 -16.71 4.95 8.78
C LYS A 104 -16.80 3.42 8.84
N GLN A 105 -17.99 2.90 9.12
CA GLN A 105 -18.30 1.51 8.79
C GLN A 105 -18.22 1.42 7.27
N SER A 106 -17.21 0.73 6.73
CA SER A 106 -17.15 0.46 5.30
C SER A 106 -18.18 -0.62 5.00
N GLU A 107 -19.20 -0.29 4.21
CA GLU A 107 -20.23 -1.24 3.78
C GLU A 107 -19.64 -2.53 3.17
N TRP A 108 -18.45 -2.41 2.56
CA TRP A 108 -17.68 -3.51 1.98
C TRP A 108 -17.19 -4.57 3.00
N LEU A 109 -16.94 -4.18 4.26
CA LEU A 109 -16.47 -5.09 5.31
C LEU A 109 -17.61 -5.59 6.23
N GLU A 110 -18.85 -5.18 5.97
CA GLU A 110 -20.00 -5.68 6.73
C GLU A 110 -20.32 -7.16 6.40
N TYR A 111 -19.91 -7.60 5.20
CA TYR A 111 -20.13 -8.96 4.68
C TYR A 111 -18.97 -9.94 4.93
N LEU A 112 -17.86 -9.49 5.54
CA LEU A 112 -16.73 -10.31 6.00
C LEU A 112 -16.83 -10.56 7.51
#